data_AF-A0A941LJ95-F1
#
_entry.id   AF-A0A941LJ95-F1
#
_cell.length_a   1.000
_cell.length_b   1.000
_cell.length_c   1.000
_cell.angle_alpha   90.00
_cell.angle_beta   90.00
_cell.angle_gamma   90.00
#
_symmetry.space_group_name_H-M   'P 1'
#
loop_
_entity.id
_entity.type
_entity.pdbx_description
1 polymer ?
#
loop_
_entity_poly.entity_id
_entity_poly.type
_entity_poly.pdbx_seq_one_letter_code
_entity_poly.pdbx_strand_id
1 'polypeptide(L)'
;MTRHLTIYSTALLLGASALLSLPSAHGFSSSIEPVVWNSQQKSAAWAEELLGQVVTYQTMAEKSLIPGDFQAYVAQTSKIRELHRSGNRRATYDGVNALMVMLEARVGGIDEHSAEALWDYCYRVTPDEFHARDRHIRAKGADSVKEHEEFMRNMEERAGMSF
;
A
#
# COMPACT_ATOMS: atom_id res chain seq x y z
N MET A 1 45.81 -0.28 60.80
CA MET A 1 45.02 -0.99 59.78
C MET A 1 45.29 -0.34 58.44
N THR A 2 46.11 -1.00 57.65
CA THR A 2 46.73 -0.55 56.40
C THR A 2 45.83 -0.94 55.24
N ARG A 3 45.51 -0.02 54.33
CA ARG A 3 44.91 -0.34 53.03
C ARG A 3 45.71 0.33 51.93
N HIS A 4 46.58 -0.47 51.31
CA HIS A 4 47.20 -0.18 50.03
C HIS A 4 46.18 -0.46 48.92
N LEU A 5 45.96 0.50 48.02
CA LEU A 5 45.45 0.20 46.70
C LEU A 5 46.52 0.58 45.69
N THR A 6 47.19 -0.45 45.18
CA THR A 6 48.08 -0.38 44.03
C THR A 6 47.25 -0.76 42.82
N ILE A 7 47.15 0.12 41.81
CA ILE A 7 46.67 -0.24 40.48
C ILE A 7 47.75 0.19 39.50
N TYR A 8 48.44 -0.80 38.93
CA TYR A 8 49.22 -0.66 37.71
C TYR A 8 48.29 -0.90 36.52
N SER A 9 48.32 -0.02 35.52
CA SER A 9 48.31 -0.42 34.11
C SER A 9 48.54 0.78 33.21
N THR A 10 49.75 0.84 32.67
CA THR A 10 50.15 1.58 31.49
C THR A 10 49.55 0.91 30.24
N ALA A 11 48.82 1.67 29.43
CA ALA A 11 48.63 1.35 28.02
C ALA A 11 48.80 2.63 27.21
N LEU A 12 50.01 2.75 26.66
CA LEU A 12 50.39 3.67 25.59
C LEU A 12 49.70 3.21 24.31
N LEU A 13 48.90 4.06 23.68
CA LEU A 13 48.51 3.89 22.29
C LEU A 13 48.72 5.21 21.54
N LEU A 14 49.84 5.23 20.80
CA LEU A 14 50.09 6.07 19.65
C LEU A 14 49.03 5.80 18.58
N GLY A 15 48.46 6.85 17.98
CA GLY A 15 47.51 6.71 16.88
C GLY A 15 47.26 8.04 16.18
N ALA A 16 47.94 8.22 15.06
CA ALA A 16 48.04 9.41 14.21
C ALA A 16 46.74 10.15 13.87
N SER A 17 46.88 11.47 13.80
CA SER A 17 46.02 12.40 13.08
C SER A 17 45.82 11.96 11.62
N ALA A 18 44.57 11.69 11.23
CA ALA A 18 44.19 11.59 9.82
C ALA A 18 42.84 12.31 9.61
N LEU A 19 42.96 13.49 9.00
CA LEU A 19 42.06 14.03 7.98
C LEU A 19 40.56 14.10 8.29
N LEU A 20 40.13 15.32 8.61
CA LEU A 20 38.83 15.88 8.26
C LEU A 20 38.38 15.40 6.87
N SER A 21 37.45 14.45 6.85
CA SER A 21 36.64 14.14 5.67
C SER A 21 35.20 14.36 6.05
N LEU A 22 34.71 15.57 5.75
CA LEU A 22 33.27 15.83 5.70
C LEU A 22 32.66 14.82 4.71
N PRO A 23 31.54 14.15 5.05
CA PRO A 23 30.78 13.46 4.02
C PRO A 23 30.24 14.51 3.05
N SER A 24 30.72 14.44 1.82
CA SER A 24 30.23 15.21 0.68
C SER A 24 28.71 15.09 0.61
N ALA A 25 28.02 16.23 0.67
CA ALA A 25 26.62 16.34 0.32
C ALA A 25 26.42 15.71 -1.06
N HIS A 26 25.77 14.56 -1.10
CA HIS A 26 25.32 13.98 -2.36
C HIS A 26 24.22 14.90 -2.89
N GLY A 27 24.56 15.61 -3.96
CA GLY A 27 23.64 16.45 -4.70
C GLY A 27 22.39 15.67 -5.07
N PHE A 28 21.25 16.28 -4.76
CA PHE A 28 19.94 15.87 -5.24
C PHE A 28 19.96 15.93 -6.77
N SER A 29 20.25 14.81 -7.41
CA SER A 29 20.01 14.65 -8.84
C SER A 29 18.52 14.37 -8.99
N SER A 30 17.76 15.39 -9.39
CA SER A 30 16.35 15.28 -9.74
C SER A 30 16.20 14.56 -11.09
N SER A 31 16.67 13.32 -11.16
CA SER A 31 16.32 12.37 -12.22
C SER A 31 15.04 11.70 -11.79
N ILE A 32 13.91 12.39 -11.97
CA ILE A 32 12.60 11.75 -11.90
C ILE A 32 12.51 10.90 -13.16
N GLU A 33 13.09 9.69 -13.11
CA GLU A 33 12.73 8.68 -14.09
C GLU A 33 11.24 8.38 -13.90
N PRO A 34 10.43 8.35 -14.98
CA PRO A 34 9.05 7.93 -14.87
C PRO A 34 9.06 6.51 -14.33
N VAL A 35 8.49 6.31 -13.14
CA VAL A 35 8.26 4.96 -12.62
C VAL A 35 7.36 4.24 -13.61
N VAL A 36 7.97 3.37 -14.42
CA VAL A 36 7.26 2.47 -15.31
C VAL A 36 6.63 1.42 -14.40
N TRP A 37 5.41 1.66 -13.94
CA TRP A 37 4.64 0.72 -13.15
C TRP A 37 4.35 -0.50 -14.03
N ASN A 38 5.16 -1.55 -13.92
CA ASN A 38 4.78 -2.84 -14.46
C ASN A 38 3.50 -3.26 -13.70
N SER A 39 2.43 -3.54 -14.43
CA SER A 39 1.13 -3.92 -13.85
C SER A 39 1.12 -5.32 -13.23
N GLN A 40 2.27 -6.01 -13.21
CA GLN A 40 2.40 -7.40 -12.73
C GLN A 40 2.90 -7.51 -11.29
N GLN A 41 3.60 -6.50 -10.76
CA GLN A 41 4.08 -6.49 -9.36
C GLN A 41 3.34 -5.43 -8.55
N LYS A 42 2.30 -5.88 -7.87
CA LYS A 42 1.64 -5.09 -6.82
C LYS A 42 2.63 -4.81 -5.70
N SER A 43 2.66 -3.57 -5.22
CA SER A 43 3.61 -3.10 -4.20
C SER A 43 3.58 -3.99 -2.95
N ALA A 44 4.74 -4.30 -2.38
CA ALA A 44 4.81 -4.95 -1.07
C ALA A 44 4.17 -4.09 0.04
N ALA A 45 4.02 -2.78 -0.20
CA ALA A 45 3.38 -1.81 0.68
C ALA A 45 1.92 -1.50 0.30
N TRP A 46 1.25 -2.34 -0.51
CA TRP A 46 -0.11 -2.09 -1.00
C TRP A 46 -1.11 -1.70 0.09
N ALA A 47 -0.99 -2.28 1.29
CA ALA A 47 -1.91 -2.01 2.38
C ALA A 47 -1.69 -0.61 3.00
N GLU A 48 -0.45 -0.11 2.99
CA GLU A 48 -0.16 1.28 3.36
C GLU A 48 -0.67 2.26 2.30
N GLU A 49 -0.47 1.92 1.03
CA GLU A 49 -0.93 2.71 -0.11
C GLU A 49 -2.45 2.86 -0.10
N LEU A 50 -3.17 1.76 0.11
CA LEU A 50 -4.64 1.75 0.22
C LEU A 50 -5.12 2.61 1.40
N LEU A 51 -4.50 2.49 2.57
CA LEU A 51 -4.84 3.33 3.71
C LEU A 51 -4.55 4.82 3.42
N GLY A 52 -3.38 5.13 2.88
CA GLY A 52 -2.99 6.51 2.54
C GLY A 52 -3.96 7.16 1.54
N GLN A 53 -4.44 6.39 0.56
CA GLN A 53 -5.45 6.87 -0.37
C GLN A 53 -6.76 7.20 0.35
N VAL A 54 -7.26 6.31 1.21
CA VAL A 54 -8.50 6.57 1.96
C VAL A 54 -8.36 7.77 2.91
N VAL A 55 -7.22 7.93 3.57
CA VAL A 55 -6.93 9.11 4.41
C VAL A 55 -6.92 10.40 3.58
N THR A 56 -6.48 10.34 2.32
CA THR A 56 -6.54 11.49 1.41
C THR A 56 -8.00 11.91 1.15
N TYR A 57 -8.88 10.95 0.86
CA TYR A 57 -10.31 11.22 0.70
C TYR A 57 -10.95 11.75 1.99
N GLN A 58 -10.63 11.16 3.15
CA GLN A 58 -11.06 11.69 4.45
C GLN A 58 -10.63 13.15 4.64
N THR A 59 -9.39 13.49 4.30
CA THR A 59 -8.88 14.86 4.40
C THR A 59 -9.62 15.81 3.45
N MET A 60 -9.96 15.37 2.25
CA MET A 60 -10.74 16.15 1.30
C MET A 60 -12.16 16.39 1.82
N ALA A 61 -12.78 15.38 2.43
CA ALA A 61 -14.10 15.50 3.05
C ALA A 61 -14.10 16.44 4.26
N GLU A 62 -13.10 16.34 5.15
CA GLU A 62 -12.92 17.26 6.29
C GLU A 62 -12.75 18.72 5.85
N LYS A 63 -12.12 18.94 4.70
CA LYS A 63 -11.98 20.26 4.07
C LYS A 63 -13.21 20.68 3.26
N SER A 64 -14.30 19.91 3.32
CA SER A 64 -15.54 20.16 2.57
C SER A 64 -15.34 20.25 1.05
N LEU A 65 -14.31 19.58 0.50
CA LEU A 65 -14.03 19.53 -0.94
C LEU A 65 -14.85 18.45 -1.65
N ILE A 66 -15.22 17.40 -0.92
CA ILE A 66 -16.08 16.29 -1.38
C ILE A 66 -17.08 15.96 -0.27
N PRO A 67 -18.27 15.41 -0.60
CA PRO A 67 -19.26 15.01 0.39
C PRO A 67 -18.93 13.64 1.03
N GLY A 68 -19.53 13.42 2.20
CA GLY A 68 -19.53 12.12 2.90
C GLY A 68 -18.55 12.03 4.07
N ASP A 69 -18.65 10.92 4.80
CA ASP A 69 -17.78 10.56 5.92
C ASP A 69 -16.96 9.31 5.57
N PHE A 70 -15.63 9.45 5.59
CA PHE A 70 -14.71 8.37 5.25
C PHE A 70 -14.14 7.64 6.48
N GLN A 71 -14.54 7.98 7.72
CA GLN A 71 -13.97 7.43 8.95
C GLN A 71 -14.08 5.90 9.01
N ALA A 72 -15.23 5.34 8.58
CA ALA A 72 -15.42 3.90 8.54
C ALA A 72 -14.42 3.21 7.59
N TYR A 73 -14.10 3.83 6.45
CA TYR A 73 -13.13 3.30 5.50
C TYR A 73 -11.71 3.38 6.05
N VAL A 74 -11.34 4.47 6.74
CA VAL A 74 -10.04 4.60 7.42
C VAL A 74 -9.86 3.49 8.47
N ALA A 75 -10.90 3.22 9.26
CA ALA A 75 -10.88 2.15 10.24
C ALA A 75 -10.72 0.77 9.57
N GLN A 76 -11.47 0.53 8.48
CA GLN A 76 -11.40 -0.73 7.75
C GLN A 76 -10.05 -0.95 7.07
N THR A 77 -9.46 0.05 6.41
CA THR A 77 -8.14 -0.08 5.76
C THR A 77 -7.01 -0.18 6.79
N SER A 78 -7.13 0.50 7.93
CA SER A 78 -6.20 0.32 9.06
C SER A 78 -6.22 -1.11 9.60
N LYS A 79 -7.41 -1.70 9.71
CA LYS A 79 -7.58 -3.11 10.10
C LYS A 79 -7.00 -4.07 9.07
N ILE A 80 -7.27 -3.86 7.78
CA ILE A 80 -6.72 -4.68 6.68
C ILE A 80 -5.19 -4.69 6.74
N ARG A 81 -4.56 -3.50 6.90
CA ARG A 81 -3.12 -3.37 7.02
C ARG A 81 -2.55 -4.19 8.18
N GLU A 82 -3.18 -4.13 9.35
CA GLU A 82 -2.72 -4.89 10.52
C GLU A 82 -2.86 -6.41 10.30
N LEU A 83 -3.98 -6.84 9.73
CA LEU A 83 -4.20 -8.26 9.38
C LEU A 83 -3.15 -8.75 8.38
N HIS A 84 -2.83 -7.95 7.36
CA HIS A 84 -1.79 -8.25 6.39
C HIS A 84 -0.40 -8.35 7.06
N ARG A 85 -0.05 -7.38 7.91
CA ARG A 85 1.22 -7.39 8.66
C ARG A 85 1.37 -8.60 9.58
N SER A 86 0.27 -9.05 10.19
CA SER A 86 0.26 -10.25 11.03
C SER A 86 0.35 -11.56 10.25
N GLY A 87 0.31 -11.52 8.92
CA GLY A 87 0.31 -12.71 8.06
C GLY A 87 -1.02 -13.46 8.02
N ASN A 88 -2.10 -12.89 8.59
CA ASN A 88 -3.43 -13.52 8.59
C ASN A 88 -4.10 -13.36 7.22
N ARG A 89 -3.74 -14.24 6.28
CA ARG A 89 -4.21 -14.20 4.89
C ARG A 89 -5.72 -14.22 4.76
N ARG A 90 -6.41 -15.10 5.50
CA ARG A 90 -7.88 -15.24 5.40
C ARG A 90 -8.59 -13.99 5.91
N ALA A 91 -8.19 -13.49 7.08
CA ALA A 91 -8.80 -12.28 7.62
C ALA A 91 -8.49 -11.05 6.75
N THR A 92 -7.31 -11.00 6.12
CA THR A 92 -6.96 -9.95 5.14
C THR A 92 -7.91 -9.98 3.96
N TYR A 93 -8.14 -11.17 3.37
CA TYR A 93 -9.11 -11.36 2.29
C TYR A 93 -10.52 -10.91 2.71
N ASP A 94 -11.00 -11.36 3.87
CA ASP A 94 -12.34 -11.00 4.36
C ASP A 94 -12.44 -9.48 4.61
N GLY A 95 -11.37 -8.87 5.14
CA GLY A 95 -11.29 -7.44 5.35
C GLY A 95 -11.36 -6.62 4.06
N VAL A 96 -10.59 -7.00 3.05
CA VAL A 96 -10.63 -6.32 1.74
C VAL A 96 -12.01 -6.47 1.10
N ASN A 97 -12.60 -7.65 1.10
CA ASN A 97 -13.94 -7.82 0.52
C ASN A 97 -15.03 -7.06 1.29
N ALA A 98 -14.89 -6.89 2.61
CA ALA A 98 -15.77 -6.01 3.38
C ALA A 98 -15.60 -4.52 3.01
N LEU A 99 -14.38 -4.06 2.73
CA LEU A 99 -14.13 -2.71 2.21
C LEU A 99 -14.86 -2.49 0.89
N MET A 100 -14.83 -3.48 -0.01
CA MET A 100 -15.56 -3.43 -1.27
C MET A 100 -17.05 -3.26 -1.01
N VAL A 101 -17.68 -4.11 -0.18
CA VAL A 101 -19.12 -3.96 0.17
C VAL A 101 -19.46 -2.57 0.74
N MET A 102 -18.57 -1.98 1.55
CA MET A 102 -18.77 -0.62 2.08
C MET A 102 -18.81 0.44 0.98
N LEU A 103 -17.90 0.35 0.01
CA LEU A 103 -17.83 1.27 -1.14
C LEU A 103 -19.07 1.12 -2.03
N GLU A 104 -19.50 -0.11 -2.31
CA GLU A 104 -20.75 -0.44 -3.03
C GLU A 104 -21.98 0.20 -2.37
N ALA A 105 -22.06 0.07 -1.04
CA ALA A 105 -23.15 0.63 -0.25
C ALA A 105 -23.01 2.14 0.00
N ARG A 106 -21.90 2.77 -0.41
CA ARG A 106 -21.54 4.16 -0.11
C ARG A 106 -21.76 4.50 1.37
N VAL A 107 -21.27 3.63 2.25
CA VAL A 107 -21.30 3.83 3.71
C VAL A 107 -20.77 5.23 4.03
N GLY A 108 -21.39 5.94 4.99
CA GLY A 108 -21.01 7.31 5.32
C GLY A 108 -21.52 8.37 4.33
N GLY A 109 -22.31 7.99 3.33
CA GLY A 109 -22.91 8.92 2.38
C GLY A 109 -21.89 9.58 1.45
N ILE A 110 -20.81 8.88 1.13
CA ILE A 110 -19.81 9.33 0.14
C ILE A 110 -20.45 9.40 -1.25
N ASP A 111 -19.99 10.33 -2.09
CA ASP A 111 -20.48 10.40 -3.46
C ASP A 111 -20.02 9.21 -4.31
N GLU A 112 -20.74 8.98 -5.39
CA GLU A 112 -20.48 7.89 -6.35
C GLU A 112 -19.09 7.99 -6.97
N HIS A 113 -18.62 9.19 -7.32
CA HIS A 113 -17.31 9.34 -7.94
C HIS A 113 -16.18 8.96 -6.98
N SER A 114 -16.26 9.39 -5.72
CA SER A 114 -15.30 9.00 -4.68
C SER A 114 -15.31 7.49 -4.40
N ALA A 115 -16.51 6.88 -4.37
CA ALA A 115 -16.66 5.44 -4.17
C ALA A 115 -16.02 4.63 -5.30
N GLU A 116 -16.33 4.96 -6.55
CA GLU A 116 -15.76 4.31 -7.75
C GLU A 116 -14.23 4.48 -7.82
N ALA A 117 -13.74 5.69 -7.54
CA ALA A 117 -12.30 5.95 -7.59
C ALA A 117 -11.53 5.17 -6.50
N LEU A 118 -12.07 5.05 -5.29
CA LEU A 118 -11.48 4.22 -4.24
C LEU A 118 -11.58 2.72 -4.55
N TRP A 119 -12.67 2.29 -5.17
CA TRP A 119 -12.86 0.93 -5.62
C TRP A 119 -11.83 0.53 -6.68
N ASP A 120 -11.68 1.34 -7.73
CA ASP A 120 -10.69 1.16 -8.79
C ASP A 120 -9.25 1.18 -8.23
N TYR A 121 -8.97 2.07 -7.27
CA TYR A 121 -7.68 2.10 -6.59
C TYR A 121 -7.42 0.80 -5.83
N CYS A 122 -8.38 0.32 -5.03
CA CYS A 122 -8.27 -0.93 -4.29
C CYS A 122 -7.98 -2.11 -5.22
N TYR A 123 -8.70 -2.21 -6.33
CA TYR A 123 -8.49 -3.27 -7.32
C TYR A 123 -7.06 -3.23 -7.91
N ARG A 124 -6.58 -2.03 -8.21
CA ARG A 124 -5.26 -1.81 -8.81
C ARG A 124 -4.11 -2.19 -7.86
N VAL A 125 -4.21 -1.84 -6.57
CA VAL A 125 -3.09 -2.03 -5.64
C VAL A 125 -3.13 -3.35 -4.87
N THR A 126 -4.31 -3.90 -4.57
CA THR A 126 -4.43 -5.07 -3.69
C THR A 126 -4.15 -6.38 -4.42
N PRO A 127 -3.23 -7.25 -3.95
CA PRO A 127 -2.96 -8.56 -4.56
C PRO A 127 -4.21 -9.38 -4.82
N ASP A 128 -4.25 -10.08 -5.95
CA ASP A 128 -5.43 -10.85 -6.40
C ASP A 128 -5.85 -11.94 -5.40
N GLU A 129 -4.91 -12.44 -4.59
CA GLU A 129 -5.21 -13.40 -3.53
C GLU A 129 -6.03 -12.81 -2.37
N PHE A 130 -6.16 -11.48 -2.27
CA PHE A 130 -6.87 -10.80 -1.19
C PHE A 130 -8.20 -10.16 -1.62
N HIS A 131 -8.61 -10.23 -2.88
CA HIS A 131 -9.93 -9.72 -3.30
C HIS A 131 -10.60 -10.64 -4.33
N ALA A 132 -11.92 -10.60 -4.37
CA ALA A 132 -12.67 -11.31 -5.40
C ALA A 132 -12.67 -10.48 -6.69
N ARG A 133 -11.84 -10.91 -7.67
CA ARG A 133 -11.67 -10.24 -8.97
C ARG A 133 -12.97 -9.95 -9.72
N ASP A 134 -13.94 -10.84 -9.60
CA ASP A 134 -15.23 -10.79 -10.30
C ASP A 134 -16.24 -9.80 -9.70
N ARG A 135 -15.98 -9.21 -8.52
CA ARG A 135 -16.88 -8.20 -7.93
C ARG A 135 -16.89 -6.88 -8.67
N HIS A 136 -15.72 -6.42 -9.11
CA HIS A 136 -15.57 -5.14 -9.81
C HIS A 136 -16.46 -5.07 -11.05
N ILE A 137 -16.49 -6.16 -11.80
CA ILE A 137 -17.18 -6.19 -13.07
C ILE A 137 -18.68 -6.45 -12.88
N ARG A 138 -19.05 -7.30 -11.91
CA ARG A 138 -20.47 -7.52 -11.55
C ARG A 138 -21.13 -6.25 -11.01
N ALA A 139 -20.38 -5.39 -10.32
CA ALA A 139 -20.85 -4.08 -9.88
C ALA A 139 -21.07 -3.11 -11.05
N LYS A 140 -20.21 -3.16 -12.10
CA LYS A 140 -20.30 -2.30 -13.29
C LYS A 140 -21.37 -2.73 -14.31
N GLY A 141 -21.99 -3.90 -14.13
CA GLY A 141 -23.12 -4.38 -14.93
C GLY A 141 -22.75 -5.49 -15.92
N ALA A 142 -23.75 -6.28 -16.33
CA ALA A 142 -23.57 -7.56 -17.05
C ALA A 142 -22.77 -7.46 -18.35
N ASP A 143 -22.88 -6.35 -19.09
CA ASP A 143 -22.16 -6.16 -20.35
C ASP A 143 -20.65 -5.97 -20.11
N SER A 144 -20.28 -5.24 -19.06
CA SER A 144 -18.87 -5.08 -18.66
C SER A 144 -18.25 -6.40 -18.20
N VAL A 145 -19.06 -7.29 -17.57
CA VAL A 145 -18.63 -8.64 -17.12
C VAL A 145 -18.19 -9.46 -18.31
N LYS A 146 -19.04 -9.49 -19.34
CA LYS A 146 -18.78 -10.26 -20.54
C LYS A 146 -17.54 -9.77 -21.29
N GLU A 147 -17.37 -8.46 -21.46
CA GLU A 147 -16.19 -7.89 -22.12
C GLU A 147 -14.89 -8.22 -21.36
N HIS A 148 -14.91 -8.16 -20.03
CA HIS A 148 -13.74 -8.47 -19.22
C HIS A 148 -13.42 -9.97 -19.20
N GLU A 149 -14.43 -10.84 -19.11
CA GLU A 149 -14.24 -12.30 -19.22
C GLU A 149 -13.65 -12.69 -20.56
N GLU A 150 -14.13 -12.08 -21.65
CA GLU A 150 -13.59 -12.29 -22.99
C GLU A 150 -12.14 -11.77 -23.12
N PHE A 151 -11.82 -10.64 -22.50
CA PHE A 151 -10.45 -10.11 -22.44
C PHE A 151 -9.49 -11.04 -21.69
N MET A 152 -9.87 -11.52 -20.50
CA MET A 152 -9.04 -12.41 -19.70
C MET A 152 -8.85 -13.77 -20.40
N ARG A 153 -9.90 -14.33 -21.00
CA ARG A 153 -9.82 -15.55 -21.80
C ARG A 153 -8.85 -15.39 -22.97
N ASN A 154 -8.90 -14.27 -23.68
CA ASN A 154 -7.98 -13.97 -24.80
C ASN A 154 -6.53 -13.80 -24.31
N MET A 155 -6.30 -13.17 -23.16
CA MET A 155 -4.97 -13.09 -22.56
C MET A 155 -4.42 -14.46 -22.14
N GLU A 156 -5.25 -15.31 -21.52
CA GLU A 156 -4.86 -16.67 -21.12
C GLU A 156 -4.59 -17.57 -22.33
N GLU A 157 -5.42 -17.48 -23.38
CA GLU A 157 -5.18 -18.18 -24.66
C GLU A 157 -3.89 -17.70 -25.33
N ARG A 158 -3.62 -16.39 -25.35
CA ARG A 158 -2.34 -15.84 -25.87
C ARG A 158 -1.12 -16.26 -25.04
N ALA A 159 -1.26 -16.36 -23.73
CA ALA A 159 -0.19 -16.86 -22.85
C ALA A 159 0.03 -18.36 -23.02
N GLY A 160 -1.04 -19.14 -23.27
CA GLY A 160 -0.97 -20.58 -23.53
C GLY A 160 -0.45 -20.95 -24.92
N MET A 161 -0.56 -20.05 -25.90
CA MET A 161 0.01 -20.21 -27.25
C MET A 161 1.48 -19.77 -27.36
N SER A 162 2.11 -19.33 -26.26
CA SER A 162 3.49 -18.85 -26.21
C SER A 162 4.52 -19.96 -25.89
N PHE A 163 4.22 -21.22 -26.19
CA PHE A 163 5.15 -22.35 -26.04
C PHE A 163 5.44 -23.03 -27.38
#